data_AF-A0A955L660-F1
#
_entry.id   AF-A0A955L660-F1
#
_cell.length_a   1.000
_cell.length_b   1.000
_cell.length_c   1.000
_cell.angle_alpha   90.00
_cell.angle_beta   90.00
_cell.angle_gamma   90.00
#
_symmetry.space_group_name_H-M   'P 1'
#
loop_
_entity.id
_entity.type
_entity.pdbx_description
1 polymer ?
#
loop_
_entity_poly.entity_id
_entity_poly.type
_entity_poly.pdbx_seq_one_letter_code
_entity_poly.pdbx_strand_id
1 'polypeptide(L)'
;MKKRIYKTAQFCLISLMFFIALFSLNINAENTDPTDYPYQDSEKGEVDQWAFYTRYCTSYAAYRADEILGDFHNTMTGPNEESGRFGNADNWDNNAEDIGFTVTTTPTVGSIVNWEANDGGSGSVGHVAYVESVIDTDSFTISEYNWNSGDGNYNSRTVNISAVNNPSFIVLSDDIPCTPPASGEWTIDNDCSFAEEVNPPDNVIIVNDSTVTIENGGALNIDFLQNKLIVESGSKILINGNGKIY
;
A
#
# COMPACT_ATOMS: atom_id res chain seq x y z
N MET A 1 25.81 86.67 -16.76
CA MET A 1 24.46 86.73 -16.14
C MET A 1 24.18 85.42 -15.41
N LYS A 2 23.75 85.54 -14.15
CA LYS A 2 23.00 84.59 -13.29
C LYS A 2 23.61 83.22 -12.92
N LYS A 3 24.11 83.16 -11.66
CA LYS A 3 24.15 81.98 -10.76
C LYS A 3 22.82 81.23 -10.75
N ARG A 4 22.85 79.89 -10.61
CA ARG A 4 21.82 79.17 -9.85
C ARG A 4 22.30 77.82 -9.31
N ILE A 5 22.10 77.69 -8.01
CA ILE A 5 22.28 76.54 -7.11
C ILE A 5 21.03 75.67 -7.20
N TYR A 6 21.16 74.34 -7.22
CA TYR A 6 20.12 73.38 -6.85
C TYR A 6 20.81 72.17 -6.18
N LYS A 7 20.95 72.14 -4.85
CA LYS A 7 20.06 71.51 -3.85
C LYS A 7 19.74 70.03 -4.14
N THR A 8 20.40 69.19 -3.36
CA THR A 8 20.15 67.78 -3.06
C THR A 8 18.65 67.53 -2.82
N ALA A 9 18.07 66.59 -3.56
CA ALA A 9 16.72 66.08 -3.31
C ALA A 9 16.82 64.64 -2.78
N GLN A 10 16.24 64.49 -1.60
CA GLN A 10 16.14 63.31 -0.77
C GLN A 10 15.48 62.13 -1.51
N PHE A 11 16.16 60.99 -1.58
CA PHE A 11 15.54 59.73 -1.98
C PHE A 11 14.60 59.27 -0.86
N CYS A 12 13.30 59.37 -1.10
CA CYS A 12 12.26 58.78 -0.26
C CYS A 12 12.09 57.31 -0.68
N LEU A 13 12.73 56.39 0.06
CA LEU A 13 12.49 54.95 -0.07
C LEU A 13 11.14 54.62 0.55
N ILE A 14 10.10 54.54 -0.29
CA ILE A 14 8.83 53.92 0.10
C ILE A 14 9.08 52.42 0.12
N SER A 15 9.29 51.88 1.31
CA SER A 15 9.33 50.43 1.57
C SER A 15 7.95 49.86 1.25
N LEU A 16 7.84 49.18 0.11
CA LEU A 16 6.67 48.40 -0.26
C LEU A 16 6.68 47.13 0.59
N MET A 17 6.03 47.17 1.75
CA MET A 17 5.77 45.98 2.56
C MET A 17 4.87 45.04 1.75
N PHE A 18 5.47 44.04 1.11
CA PHE A 18 4.77 42.90 0.56
C PHE A 18 4.15 42.13 1.74
N PHE A 19 2.86 42.37 1.98
CA PHE A 19 2.02 41.47 2.75
C PHE A 19 1.92 40.15 1.97
N ILE A 20 2.78 39.19 2.31
CA ILE A 20 2.56 37.80 1.90
C ILE A 20 1.37 37.33 2.71
N ALA A 21 0.18 37.37 2.10
CA ALA A 21 -0.95 36.61 2.59
C ALA A 21 -0.52 35.15 2.55
N LEU A 22 -0.30 34.56 3.73
CA LEU A 22 -0.26 33.12 3.91
C LEU A 22 -1.65 32.60 3.54
N PHE A 23 -1.84 32.33 2.25
CA PHE A 23 -2.92 31.50 1.79
C PHE A 23 -2.60 30.11 2.32
N SER A 24 -3.27 29.70 3.39
CA SER A 24 -3.31 28.31 3.79
C SER A 24 -3.86 27.55 2.59
N LEU A 25 -3.00 26.84 1.88
CA LEU A 25 -3.42 25.79 0.97
C LEU A 25 -4.12 24.77 1.85
N ASN A 26 -5.45 24.77 1.82
CA ASN A 26 -6.22 23.59 2.16
C ASN A 26 -5.80 22.54 1.15
N ILE A 27 -4.86 21.68 1.54
CA ILE A 27 -4.66 20.41 0.85
C ILE A 27 -5.91 19.61 1.18
N ASN A 28 -6.91 19.69 0.29
CA ASN A 28 -7.77 18.54 0.11
C ASN A 28 -6.82 17.44 -0.35
N ALA A 29 -6.73 16.35 0.41
CA ALA A 29 -6.10 15.13 -0.06
C ALA A 29 -6.85 14.73 -1.33
N GLU A 30 -6.32 15.14 -2.48
CA GLU A 30 -6.74 14.63 -3.76
C GLU A 30 -6.45 13.13 -3.69
N ASN A 31 -7.47 12.35 -3.99
CA ASN A 31 -7.46 10.91 -4.08
C ASN A 31 -6.64 10.52 -5.32
N THR A 32 -5.36 10.89 -5.33
CA THR A 32 -4.41 10.50 -6.36
C THR A 32 -4.06 9.07 -6.05
N ASP A 33 -4.70 8.15 -6.76
CA ASP A 33 -4.27 6.78 -6.90
C ASP A 33 -2.76 6.79 -7.26
N PRO A 34 -1.86 6.39 -6.34
CA PRO A 34 -0.45 6.25 -6.66
C PRO A 34 -0.15 4.94 -7.39
N THR A 35 -1.18 4.14 -7.74
CA THR A 35 -1.05 2.75 -8.16
C THR A 35 -1.15 2.60 -9.68
N ASP A 36 -0.35 1.68 -10.20
CA ASP A 36 -0.30 1.30 -11.62
C ASP A 36 -1.52 0.44 -12.04
N TYR A 37 -2.66 0.58 -11.34
CA TYR A 37 -3.87 -0.18 -11.66
C TYR A 37 -4.34 0.16 -13.09
N PRO A 38 -4.31 -0.80 -14.03
CA PRO A 38 -4.43 -0.50 -15.46
C PRO A 38 -5.84 -0.03 -15.87
N TYR A 39 -6.82 -0.16 -14.99
CA TYR A 39 -8.22 0.15 -15.27
C TYR A 39 -8.75 1.37 -14.51
N GLN A 40 -7.88 2.18 -13.90
CA GLN A 40 -8.27 3.38 -13.15
C GLN A 40 -9.15 4.35 -13.97
N ASP A 41 -8.84 4.52 -15.26
CA ASP A 41 -9.55 5.41 -16.19
C ASP A 41 -10.56 4.68 -17.09
N SER A 42 -10.75 3.37 -16.89
CA SER A 42 -11.65 2.57 -17.72
C SER A 42 -13.14 2.82 -17.40
N GLU A 43 -14.02 2.37 -18.30
CA GLU A 43 -15.43 2.23 -17.98
C GLU A 43 -15.59 1.21 -16.84
N LYS A 44 -16.41 1.55 -15.85
CA LYS A 44 -16.71 0.71 -14.71
C LYS A 44 -17.64 -0.43 -15.12
N GLY A 45 -17.32 -1.67 -14.72
CA GLY A 45 -18.21 -2.82 -14.90
C GLY A 45 -17.94 -3.65 -16.17
N GLU A 46 -16.83 -3.39 -16.86
CA GLU A 46 -16.34 -4.22 -17.96
C GLU A 46 -15.57 -5.42 -17.43
N VAL A 47 -15.47 -6.52 -18.18
CA VAL A 47 -14.68 -7.68 -17.74
C VAL A 47 -13.20 -7.43 -17.98
N ASP A 48 -12.38 -7.54 -16.95
CA ASP A 48 -10.93 -7.40 -16.99
C ASP A 48 -10.19 -8.70 -17.32
N GLN A 49 -8.85 -8.64 -17.39
CA GLN A 49 -8.00 -9.81 -17.68
C GLN A 49 -8.06 -10.91 -16.62
N TRP A 50 -8.35 -10.56 -15.37
CA TRP A 50 -8.48 -11.50 -14.25
C TRP A 50 -9.90 -12.07 -14.13
N ALA A 51 -10.79 -11.75 -15.08
CA ALA A 51 -12.19 -12.13 -15.14
C ALA A 51 -13.05 -11.56 -13.98
N PHE A 52 -12.73 -10.35 -13.53
CA PHE A 52 -13.55 -9.52 -12.64
C PHE A 52 -14.06 -8.27 -13.36
N TYR A 53 -14.90 -7.49 -12.67
CA TYR A 53 -15.45 -6.26 -13.23
C TYR A 53 -14.56 -5.06 -12.92
N THR A 54 -14.10 -4.34 -13.94
CA THR A 54 -13.22 -3.17 -13.83
C THR A 54 -13.73 -2.17 -12.81
N ARG A 55 -12.80 -1.62 -12.02
CA ARG A 55 -13.06 -0.62 -10.98
C ARG A 55 -13.96 -1.11 -9.84
N TYR A 56 -14.14 -2.42 -9.67
CA TYR A 56 -14.73 -3.02 -8.47
C TYR A 56 -13.61 -3.44 -7.51
N CYS A 57 -13.96 -3.66 -6.24
CA CYS A 57 -13.02 -4.11 -5.20
C CYS A 57 -12.30 -5.41 -5.60
N THR A 58 -13.03 -6.38 -6.16
CA THR A 58 -12.48 -7.67 -6.60
C THR A 58 -11.50 -7.55 -7.77
N SER A 59 -11.74 -6.62 -8.70
CA SER A 59 -10.81 -6.36 -9.82
C SER A 59 -9.50 -5.75 -9.34
N TYR A 60 -9.57 -4.78 -8.42
CA TYR A 60 -8.38 -4.19 -7.83
C TYR A 60 -7.61 -5.17 -6.94
N ALA A 61 -8.30 -5.94 -6.11
CA ALA A 61 -7.68 -6.99 -5.30
C ALA A 61 -7.02 -8.07 -6.18
N ALA A 62 -7.65 -8.45 -7.30
CA ALA A 62 -7.09 -9.39 -8.27
C ALA A 62 -5.81 -8.85 -8.92
N TYR A 63 -5.78 -7.57 -9.30
CA TYR A 63 -4.57 -6.90 -9.78
C TYR A 63 -3.41 -7.03 -8.78
N ARG A 64 -3.65 -6.65 -7.52
CA ARG A 64 -2.62 -6.72 -6.47
C ARG A 64 -2.20 -8.16 -6.17
N ALA A 65 -3.13 -9.11 -6.22
CA ALA A 65 -2.83 -10.51 -6.05
C ALA A 65 -1.99 -11.08 -7.20
N ASP A 66 -2.25 -10.66 -8.43
CA ASP A 66 -1.48 -11.06 -9.61
C ASP A 66 -0.06 -10.50 -9.61
N GLU A 67 0.18 -9.33 -9.01
CA GLU A 67 1.55 -8.83 -8.81
C GLU A 67 2.39 -9.73 -7.90
N ILE A 68 1.74 -10.48 -7.00
CA ILE A 68 2.39 -11.43 -6.08
C ILE A 68 2.51 -12.81 -6.73
N LEU A 69 1.42 -13.30 -7.32
CA LEU A 69 1.29 -14.68 -7.79
C LEU A 69 1.68 -14.87 -9.26
N GLY A 70 1.57 -13.83 -10.08
CA GLY A 70 1.86 -13.83 -11.52
C GLY A 70 0.85 -14.58 -12.41
N ASP A 71 -0.18 -15.21 -11.83
CA ASP A 71 -1.24 -15.93 -12.56
C ASP A 71 -2.57 -15.96 -11.78
N PHE A 72 -2.92 -14.87 -11.08
CA PHE A 72 -4.15 -14.83 -10.29
C PHE A 72 -5.38 -14.62 -11.19
N HIS A 73 -6.39 -15.47 -11.08
CA HIS A 73 -7.63 -15.33 -11.87
C HIS A 73 -8.86 -15.68 -11.04
N ASN A 74 -10.02 -15.11 -11.40
CA ASN A 74 -11.30 -15.42 -10.75
C ASN A 74 -11.58 -16.92 -10.73
N THR A 75 -11.10 -17.67 -11.71
CA THR A 75 -11.06 -19.14 -11.70
C THR A 75 -9.62 -19.58 -11.90
N MET A 76 -9.04 -20.25 -10.91
CA MET A 76 -7.65 -20.68 -10.92
C MET A 76 -7.46 -21.99 -10.14
N THR A 77 -6.28 -22.59 -10.28
CA THR A 77 -5.82 -23.70 -9.44
C THR A 77 -4.97 -23.13 -8.33
N GLY A 78 -5.27 -23.48 -7.09
CA GLY A 78 -4.53 -22.98 -5.93
C GLY A 78 -3.40 -23.91 -5.47
N PRO A 79 -2.74 -23.58 -4.35
CA PRO A 79 -1.57 -24.32 -3.85
C PRO A 79 -1.79 -25.81 -3.58
N ASN A 80 -3.03 -26.24 -3.33
CA ASN A 80 -3.36 -27.65 -3.09
C ASN A 80 -3.68 -28.46 -4.37
N GLU A 81 -3.45 -27.88 -5.56
CA GLU A 81 -3.78 -28.45 -6.88
C GLU A 81 -5.29 -28.57 -7.18
N GLU A 82 -6.16 -28.05 -6.32
CA GLU A 82 -7.60 -27.96 -6.58
C GLU A 82 -7.94 -26.66 -7.32
N SER A 83 -9.00 -26.71 -8.15
CA SER A 83 -9.51 -25.55 -8.88
C SER A 83 -10.77 -25.00 -8.22
N GLY A 84 -10.86 -23.68 -8.15
CA GLY A 84 -11.98 -22.97 -7.53
C GLY A 84 -12.32 -21.68 -8.25
N ARG A 85 -13.38 -21.02 -7.79
CA ARG A 85 -13.80 -19.73 -8.33
C ARG A 85 -14.12 -18.74 -7.21
N PHE A 86 -13.35 -17.66 -7.11
CA PHE A 86 -13.47 -16.64 -6.07
C PHE A 86 -14.83 -15.94 -6.05
N GLY A 87 -15.33 -15.49 -7.20
CA GLY A 87 -16.65 -14.88 -7.32
C GLY A 87 -16.77 -13.50 -6.62
N ASN A 88 -17.87 -13.31 -5.90
CA ASN A 88 -18.11 -12.08 -5.14
C ASN A 88 -17.24 -12.05 -3.88
N ALA A 89 -16.94 -10.86 -3.38
CA ALA A 89 -16.03 -10.67 -2.25
C ALA A 89 -16.43 -11.49 -1.02
N ASP A 90 -17.72 -11.59 -0.67
CA ASP A 90 -18.24 -12.41 0.43
C ASP A 90 -17.90 -13.91 0.36
N ASN A 91 -17.34 -14.41 -0.75
CA ASN A 91 -16.95 -15.82 -0.88
C ASN A 91 -15.43 -16.00 -1.01
N TRP A 92 -14.63 -14.93 -1.02
CA TRP A 92 -13.20 -15.02 -1.37
C TRP A 92 -12.40 -15.85 -0.38
N ASP A 93 -12.60 -15.66 0.92
CA ASP A 93 -11.90 -16.42 1.95
C ASP A 93 -12.25 -17.92 1.91
N ASN A 94 -13.55 -18.24 1.87
CA ASN A 94 -14.05 -19.62 1.75
C ASN A 94 -13.47 -20.31 0.51
N ASN A 95 -13.51 -19.65 -0.65
CA ASN A 95 -13.00 -20.21 -1.90
C ASN A 95 -11.46 -20.29 -1.93
N ALA A 96 -10.77 -19.37 -1.26
CA ALA A 96 -9.31 -19.39 -1.15
C ALA A 96 -8.85 -20.59 -0.30
N GLU A 97 -9.53 -20.84 0.82
CA GLU A 97 -9.27 -21.99 1.68
C GLU A 97 -9.52 -23.31 0.93
N ASP A 98 -10.60 -23.41 0.15
CA ASP A 98 -10.94 -24.58 -0.66
C ASP A 98 -9.83 -24.94 -1.69
N ILE A 99 -9.13 -23.94 -2.24
CA ILE A 99 -8.02 -24.15 -3.17
C ILE A 99 -6.63 -24.08 -2.49
N GLY A 100 -6.59 -24.09 -1.16
CA GLY A 100 -5.37 -24.31 -0.40
C GLY A 100 -4.54 -23.08 -0.08
N PHE A 101 -5.10 -21.87 -0.22
CA PHE A 101 -4.50 -20.68 0.40
C PHE A 101 -4.77 -20.67 1.91
N THR A 102 -3.84 -20.10 2.67
CA THR A 102 -4.04 -19.90 4.11
C THR A 102 -4.98 -18.72 4.33
N VAL A 103 -6.03 -18.93 5.13
CA VAL A 103 -6.91 -17.88 5.64
C VAL A 103 -6.68 -17.72 7.13
N THR A 104 -6.48 -16.49 7.57
CA THR A 104 -6.17 -16.15 8.97
C THR A 104 -7.00 -14.96 9.45
N THR A 105 -6.98 -14.71 10.75
CA THR A 105 -7.58 -13.52 11.38
C THR A 105 -6.53 -12.48 11.78
N THR A 106 -5.26 -12.71 11.41
CA THR A 106 -4.15 -11.80 11.69
C THR A 106 -3.77 -11.07 10.41
N PRO A 107 -3.73 -9.72 10.42
CA PRO A 107 -3.34 -8.97 9.24
C PRO A 107 -1.89 -9.27 8.89
N THR A 108 -1.63 -9.46 7.60
CA THR A 108 -0.29 -9.64 7.05
C THR A 108 -0.13 -8.74 5.84
N VAL A 109 1.02 -8.10 5.71
CA VAL A 109 1.31 -7.26 4.53
C VAL A 109 1.21 -8.11 3.26
N GLY A 110 0.59 -7.59 2.21
CA GLY A 110 0.41 -8.32 0.97
C GLY A 110 -0.76 -9.30 0.94
N SER A 111 -1.45 -9.52 2.07
CA SER A 111 -2.69 -10.29 2.08
C SER A 111 -3.86 -9.52 1.47
N ILE A 112 -4.89 -10.28 1.08
CA ILE A 112 -6.20 -9.70 0.78
C ILE A 112 -7.05 -9.80 2.04
N VAL A 113 -7.45 -8.64 2.57
CA VAL A 113 -8.45 -8.60 3.64
C VAL A 113 -9.84 -8.79 3.04
N ASN A 114 -10.65 -9.61 3.69
CA ASN A 114 -11.99 -10.00 3.27
C ASN A 114 -13.03 -9.65 4.33
N TRP A 115 -14.10 -8.99 3.90
CA TRP A 115 -15.30 -8.75 4.69
C TRP A 115 -16.48 -9.49 4.09
N GLU A 116 -17.15 -10.25 4.95
CA GLU A 116 -18.40 -10.93 4.67
C GLU A 116 -19.52 -9.97 4.28
N ALA A 117 -20.61 -10.50 3.72
CA ALA A 117 -21.76 -9.70 3.31
C ALA A 117 -22.41 -8.94 4.48
N ASN A 118 -22.50 -7.61 4.34
CA ASN A 118 -23.04 -6.68 5.33
C ASN A 118 -22.22 -6.57 6.63
N ASP A 119 -20.93 -6.93 6.57
CA ASP A 119 -20.02 -6.92 7.71
C ASP A 119 -18.94 -5.82 7.60
N GLY A 120 -18.48 -5.27 8.72
CA GLY A 120 -17.44 -4.23 8.73
C GLY A 120 -17.76 -2.96 7.91
N GLY A 121 -19.03 -2.76 7.54
CA GLY A 121 -19.48 -1.67 6.65
C GLY A 121 -19.61 -2.07 5.17
N SER A 122 -19.36 -3.33 4.81
CA SER A 122 -19.48 -3.87 3.46
C SER A 122 -20.94 -3.94 2.98
N GLY A 123 -21.11 -4.11 1.66
CA GLY A 123 -22.42 -4.33 1.04
C GLY A 123 -22.86 -5.80 1.06
N SER A 124 -23.98 -6.10 0.40
CA SER A 124 -24.55 -7.46 0.35
C SER A 124 -23.74 -8.48 -0.46
N VAL A 125 -22.62 -8.08 -1.06
CA VAL A 125 -21.69 -8.93 -1.83
C VAL A 125 -20.31 -8.98 -1.17
N GLY A 126 -20.21 -8.54 0.09
CA GLY A 126 -18.95 -8.42 0.82
C GLY A 126 -18.07 -7.29 0.30
N HIS A 127 -16.82 -7.28 0.75
CA HIS A 127 -15.78 -6.38 0.26
C HIS A 127 -14.39 -6.99 0.44
N VAL A 128 -13.48 -6.72 -0.50
CA VAL A 128 -12.07 -7.14 -0.41
C VAL A 128 -11.16 -5.95 -0.66
N ALA A 129 -10.00 -5.94 0.00
CA ALA A 129 -8.98 -4.92 -0.17
C ALA A 129 -7.59 -5.53 0.00
N TYR A 130 -6.56 -4.83 -0.48
CA TYR A 130 -5.18 -5.25 -0.31
C TYR A 130 -4.57 -4.59 0.93
N VAL A 131 -3.82 -5.37 1.73
CA VAL A 131 -3.14 -4.87 2.93
C VAL A 131 -1.77 -4.30 2.54
N GLU A 132 -1.64 -2.98 2.61
CA GLU A 132 -0.41 -2.24 2.26
C GLU A 132 0.61 -2.25 3.39
N SER A 133 0.16 -2.13 4.63
CA SER A 133 1.03 -2.20 5.81
C SER A 133 0.27 -2.65 7.04
N VAL A 134 0.97 -3.28 7.98
CA VAL A 134 0.44 -3.60 9.31
C VAL A 134 1.17 -2.72 10.32
N ILE A 135 0.40 -1.96 11.10
CA ILE A 135 0.92 -1.01 12.08
C ILE A 135 1.13 -1.72 13.42
N ASP A 136 0.12 -2.49 13.84
CA ASP A 136 0.14 -3.33 15.02
C ASP A 136 -0.89 -4.46 14.91
N THR A 137 -1.08 -5.23 15.98
CA THR A 137 -2.00 -6.38 16.02
C THR A 137 -3.48 -6.03 15.83
N ASP A 138 -3.88 -4.77 16.00
CA ASP A 138 -5.28 -4.30 15.81
C ASP A 138 -5.40 -3.30 14.67
N SER A 139 -4.31 -2.83 14.04
CA SER A 139 -4.34 -1.73 13.08
C SER A 139 -3.48 -1.99 11.84
N PHE A 140 -4.04 -1.74 10.65
CA PHE A 140 -3.39 -1.95 9.36
C PHE A 140 -3.88 -0.93 8.32
N THR A 141 -3.12 -0.70 7.26
CA THR A 141 -3.53 0.16 6.14
C THR A 141 -3.88 -0.67 4.92
N ILE A 142 -4.90 -0.21 4.19
CA ILE A 142 -5.37 -0.87 2.97
C ILE A 142 -5.39 0.08 1.78
N SER A 143 -5.31 -0.52 0.61
CA SER A 143 -5.71 0.06 -0.67
C SER A 143 -6.91 -0.71 -1.22
N GLU A 144 -7.92 0.01 -1.71
CA GLU A 144 -9.19 -0.58 -2.14
C GLU A 144 -9.85 0.23 -3.25
N TYR A 145 -10.82 -0.38 -3.93
CA TYR A 145 -11.66 0.30 -4.92
C TYR A 145 -13.13 0.15 -4.56
N ASN A 146 -13.94 1.12 -4.99
CA ASN A 146 -15.40 1.03 -5.00
C ASN A 146 -16.04 0.91 -3.60
N TRP A 147 -15.36 1.37 -2.55
CA TRP A 147 -15.86 1.36 -1.17
C TRP A 147 -16.95 2.41 -0.92
N ASN A 148 -16.76 3.65 -1.37
CA ASN A 148 -17.61 4.80 -1.05
C ASN A 148 -18.95 4.79 -1.82
N SER A 149 -19.88 3.92 -1.40
CA SER A 149 -21.18 3.70 -2.05
C SER A 149 -21.07 3.19 -3.50
N GLY A 150 -19.99 2.49 -3.81
CA GLY A 150 -19.79 1.94 -5.13
C GLY A 150 -19.55 3.00 -6.21
N ASP A 151 -18.74 4.01 -5.93
CA ASP A 151 -18.39 5.07 -6.89
C ASP A 151 -17.36 4.63 -7.94
N GLY A 152 -16.74 3.47 -7.77
CA GLY A 152 -15.71 2.92 -8.66
C GLY A 152 -14.37 3.65 -8.57
N ASN A 153 -14.09 4.34 -7.46
CA ASN A 153 -12.84 5.06 -7.27
C ASN A 153 -11.91 4.34 -6.30
N TYR A 154 -10.62 4.65 -6.42
CA TYR A 154 -9.61 4.28 -5.44
C TYR A 154 -9.94 4.84 -4.06
N ASN A 155 -9.53 4.14 -3.02
CA ASN A 155 -9.53 4.61 -1.65
C ASN A 155 -8.36 3.98 -0.90
N SER A 156 -7.84 4.68 0.10
CA SER A 156 -6.89 4.13 1.06
C SER A 156 -7.22 4.62 2.46
N ARG A 157 -7.11 3.73 3.44
CA ARG A 157 -7.42 4.03 4.84
C ARG A 157 -6.73 3.10 5.81
N THR A 158 -6.54 3.59 7.03
CA THR A 158 -6.23 2.74 8.19
C THR A 158 -7.51 2.09 8.69
N VAL A 159 -7.43 0.80 8.99
CA VAL A 159 -8.50 -0.03 9.52
C VAL A 159 -8.08 -0.53 10.90
N ASN A 160 -9.01 -0.51 11.85
CA ASN A 160 -8.82 -1.19 13.13
C ASN A 160 -9.68 -2.45 13.16
N ILE A 161 -9.08 -3.63 13.36
CA ILE A 161 -9.75 -4.95 13.30
C ILE A 161 -10.97 -4.96 14.20
N SER A 162 -10.80 -4.51 15.45
CA SER A 162 -11.85 -4.43 16.46
C SER A 162 -13.02 -3.51 16.08
N ALA A 163 -12.80 -2.55 15.17
CA ALA A 163 -13.83 -1.61 14.71
C ALA A 163 -14.59 -2.10 13.45
N VAL A 164 -14.09 -3.13 12.77
CA VAL A 164 -14.67 -3.65 11.51
C VAL A 164 -15.03 -5.14 11.60
N ASN A 165 -15.44 -5.59 12.78
CA ASN A 165 -15.99 -6.92 13.04
C ASN A 165 -15.05 -8.11 12.79
N ASN A 166 -13.73 -7.92 12.90
CA ASN A 166 -12.71 -8.98 12.77
C ASN A 166 -12.74 -9.69 11.39
N PRO A 167 -12.30 -9.00 10.31
CA PRO A 167 -12.22 -9.61 8.98
C PRO A 167 -11.24 -10.78 8.92
N SER A 168 -11.38 -11.57 7.85
CA SER A 168 -10.41 -12.59 7.47
C SER A 168 -9.35 -12.03 6.51
N PHE A 169 -8.20 -12.68 6.45
CA PHE A 169 -7.07 -12.31 5.61
C PHE A 169 -6.61 -13.53 4.82
N ILE A 170 -6.58 -13.40 3.50
CA ILE A 170 -6.12 -14.43 2.57
C ILE A 170 -4.63 -14.18 2.31
N VAL A 171 -3.79 -15.09 2.79
CA VAL A 171 -2.34 -15.05 2.57
C VAL A 171 -2.05 -15.60 1.18
N LEU A 172 -1.61 -14.73 0.27
CA LEU A 172 -1.38 -15.07 -1.12
C LEU A 172 -0.06 -15.82 -1.34
N SER A 173 0.95 -15.52 -0.53
CA SER A 173 2.25 -16.18 -0.59
C SER A 173 2.82 -16.26 0.81
N ASP A 174 3.40 -17.40 1.15
CA ASP A 174 4.25 -17.53 2.35
C ASP A 174 5.56 -16.74 2.17
N ASP A 175 5.94 -16.44 0.92
CA ASP A 175 7.01 -15.54 0.53
C ASP A 175 6.40 -14.17 0.16
N ILE A 176 6.01 -13.36 1.16
CA ILE A 176 5.52 -12.00 0.92
C ILE A 176 6.64 -11.20 0.24
N PRO A 177 6.40 -10.55 -0.92
CA PRO A 177 7.42 -9.74 -1.58
C PRO A 177 7.85 -8.63 -0.63
N CYS A 178 9.14 -8.64 -0.31
CA CYS A 178 9.76 -7.73 0.64
C CYS A 178 10.00 -6.37 -0.06
N THR A 179 8.91 -5.67 -0.38
CA THR A 179 8.91 -4.42 -1.14
C THR A 179 8.68 -3.21 -0.23
N PRO A 180 9.48 -2.14 -0.35
CA PRO A 180 9.24 -0.89 0.36
C PRO A 180 7.93 -0.21 -0.08
N PRO A 181 7.30 0.60 0.79
CA PRO A 181 6.18 1.45 0.41
C PRO A 181 6.63 2.53 -0.59
N ALA A 182 5.66 3.16 -1.27
CA ALA A 182 5.94 4.28 -2.19
C ALA A 182 6.51 5.53 -1.48
N SER A 183 6.19 5.73 -0.19
CA SER A 183 6.73 6.82 0.64
C SER A 183 6.65 6.49 2.13
N GLY A 184 7.46 7.14 2.95
CA GLY A 184 7.45 6.99 4.41
C GLY A 184 8.24 5.77 4.92
N GLU A 185 8.12 5.49 6.22
CA GLU A 185 8.86 4.40 6.86
C GLU A 185 8.43 3.02 6.33
N TRP A 186 9.40 2.15 6.08
CA TRP A 186 9.15 0.76 5.73
C TRP A 186 9.19 -0.11 6.98
N THR A 187 8.02 -0.46 7.50
CA THR A 187 7.90 -1.42 8.62
C THR A 187 7.69 -2.82 8.08
N ILE A 188 8.59 -3.73 8.46
CA ILE A 188 8.58 -5.15 8.10
C ILE A 188 8.24 -5.92 9.36
N ASP A 189 7.06 -6.55 9.36
CA ASP A 189 6.47 -7.18 10.52
C ASP A 189 6.23 -8.69 10.33
N ASN A 190 6.64 -9.22 9.18
CA ASN A 190 6.56 -10.62 8.80
C ASN A 190 7.86 -11.04 8.09
N ASP A 191 8.18 -12.34 8.13
CA ASP A 191 9.34 -12.87 7.40
C ASP A 191 9.17 -12.55 5.90
N CYS A 192 10.18 -11.95 5.29
CA CYS A 192 10.18 -11.67 3.86
C CYS A 192 11.58 -11.81 3.26
N SER A 193 11.64 -12.07 1.95
CA SER A 193 12.90 -12.20 1.24
C SER A 193 12.92 -11.38 -0.05
N PHE A 194 14.12 -10.95 -0.47
CA PHE A 194 14.31 -10.29 -1.75
C PHE A 194 15.68 -10.65 -2.36
N ALA A 195 15.69 -10.87 -3.68
CA ALA A 195 16.89 -11.21 -4.45
C ALA A 195 17.39 -10.06 -5.34
N GLU A 196 16.72 -8.91 -5.31
CA GLU A 196 17.01 -7.73 -6.13
C GLU A 196 17.49 -6.55 -5.28
N GLU A 197 17.83 -5.43 -5.93
CA GLU A 197 18.12 -4.18 -5.24
C GLU A 197 16.82 -3.47 -4.83
N VAL A 198 16.71 -3.19 -3.54
CA VAL A 198 15.57 -2.58 -2.88
C VAL A 198 15.98 -1.20 -2.34
N ASN A 199 15.18 -0.18 -2.63
CA ASN A 199 15.44 1.23 -2.32
C ASN A 199 14.32 1.82 -1.45
N PRO A 200 14.41 1.72 -0.11
CA PRO A 200 13.38 2.25 0.79
C PRO A 200 13.36 3.79 0.78
N PRO A 201 12.16 4.42 0.82
CA PRO A 201 12.06 5.88 0.76
C PRO A 201 12.38 6.59 2.09
N ASP A 202 12.36 5.89 3.22
CA ASP A 202 12.67 6.40 4.57
C ASP A 202 13.26 5.28 5.45
N ASN A 203 13.19 5.39 6.79
CA ASN A 203 13.64 4.39 7.74
C ASN A 203 13.09 2.98 7.43
N VAL A 204 13.92 1.97 7.62
CA VAL A 204 13.52 0.56 7.59
C VAL A 204 13.43 0.05 9.02
N ILE A 205 12.31 -0.54 9.40
CA ILE A 205 12.01 -0.98 10.77
C ILE A 205 11.58 -2.43 10.70
N ILE A 206 12.30 -3.34 11.35
CA ILE A 206 11.98 -4.78 11.38
C ILE A 206 11.45 -5.13 12.77
N VAL A 207 10.21 -5.58 12.85
CA VAL A 207 9.43 -5.75 14.10
C VAL A 207 8.85 -7.17 14.22
N ASN A 208 8.19 -7.47 15.35
CA ASN A 208 7.40 -8.70 15.55
C ASN A 208 8.16 -10.04 15.33
N ASP A 209 9.42 -10.13 15.79
CA ASP A 209 10.26 -11.32 15.63
C ASP A 209 10.52 -11.75 14.16
N SER A 210 10.26 -10.85 13.21
CA SER A 210 10.37 -11.13 11.78
C SER A 210 11.82 -11.17 11.27
N THR A 211 12.04 -11.90 10.18
CA THR A 211 13.32 -12.10 9.51
C THR A 211 13.26 -11.54 8.10
N VAL A 212 14.05 -10.51 7.84
CA VAL A 212 14.32 -10.03 6.48
C VAL A 212 15.48 -10.82 5.90
N THR A 213 15.25 -11.50 4.78
CA THR A 213 16.26 -12.27 4.07
C THR A 213 16.69 -11.57 2.79
N ILE A 214 17.94 -11.11 2.74
CA ILE A 214 18.58 -10.61 1.53
C ILE A 214 19.19 -11.81 0.82
N GLU A 215 18.54 -12.26 -0.24
CA GLU A 215 18.96 -13.42 -1.01
C GLU A 215 20.24 -13.14 -1.81
N ASN A 216 20.84 -14.21 -2.35
CA ASN A 216 22.07 -14.11 -3.12
C ASN A 216 21.89 -13.21 -4.37
N GLY A 217 22.43 -12.00 -4.31
CA GLY A 217 22.40 -11.00 -5.37
C GLY A 217 21.60 -9.75 -4.98
N GLY A 218 20.78 -9.86 -3.92
CA GLY A 218 19.96 -8.77 -3.42
C GLY A 218 20.75 -7.68 -2.70
N ALA A 219 20.16 -6.49 -2.64
CA ALA A 219 20.76 -5.35 -1.97
C ALA A 219 19.72 -4.48 -1.27
N LEU A 220 19.97 -4.11 -0.01
CA LEU A 220 19.19 -3.11 0.71
C LEU A 220 19.95 -1.79 0.69
N ASN A 221 19.48 -0.83 -0.11
CA ASN A 221 20.13 0.47 -0.31
C ASN A 221 19.48 1.54 0.58
N ILE A 222 20.15 1.94 1.67
CA ILE A 222 19.65 2.91 2.64
C ILE A 222 20.59 4.11 2.66
N ASP A 223 20.06 5.33 2.47
CA ASP A 223 20.83 6.54 2.75
C ASP A 223 20.99 6.72 4.27
N PHE A 224 22.03 6.13 4.85
CA PHE A 224 22.33 6.22 6.28
C PHE A 224 22.72 7.63 6.76
N LEU A 225 22.82 8.63 5.87
CA LEU A 225 22.94 10.03 6.28
C LEU A 225 21.59 10.62 6.70
N GLN A 226 20.50 10.10 6.15
CA GLN A 226 19.14 10.61 6.36
C GLN A 226 18.28 9.61 7.16
N ASN A 227 18.48 8.32 6.93
CA ASN A 227 17.58 7.26 7.35
C ASN A 227 18.29 6.24 8.25
N LYS A 228 17.50 5.37 8.88
CA LYS A 228 17.97 4.33 9.80
C LYS A 228 17.45 2.96 9.39
N LEU A 229 18.26 1.96 9.70
CA LEU A 229 17.84 0.56 9.78
C LEU A 229 17.65 0.21 11.26
N ILE A 230 16.42 -0.05 11.67
CA ILE A 230 16.03 -0.38 13.03
C ILE A 230 15.60 -1.84 13.04
N VAL A 231 16.23 -2.66 13.87
CA VAL A 231 15.86 -4.07 14.08
C VAL A 231 15.44 -4.21 15.54
N GLU A 232 14.15 -4.44 15.78
CA GLU A 232 13.62 -4.62 17.12
C GLU A 232 14.06 -5.95 17.75
N SER A 233 13.87 -6.07 19.06
CA SER A 233 14.28 -7.27 19.80
C SER A 233 13.58 -8.51 19.25
N GLY A 234 14.36 -9.49 18.83
CA GLY A 234 13.89 -10.79 18.33
C GLY A 234 13.78 -10.87 16.80
N SER A 235 13.63 -9.73 16.14
CA SER A 235 13.73 -9.60 14.69
C SER A 235 15.16 -9.81 14.18
N LYS A 236 15.29 -10.16 12.90
CA LYS A 236 16.56 -10.59 12.28
C LYS A 236 16.71 -10.05 10.86
N ILE A 237 17.98 -9.94 10.45
CA ILE A 237 18.36 -9.84 9.06
C ILE A 237 19.25 -11.02 8.73
N LEU A 238 18.86 -11.79 7.73
CA LEU A 238 19.64 -12.86 7.14
C LEU A 238 20.19 -12.37 5.79
N ILE A 239 21.50 -12.50 5.57
CA ILE A 239 22.13 -12.13 4.30
C ILE A 239 22.76 -13.39 3.71
N ASN A 240 22.22 -13.86 2.59
CA ASN A 240 22.66 -15.06 1.90
C ASN A 240 23.66 -14.73 0.78
N GLY A 241 24.67 -15.59 0.63
CA GLY A 241 25.63 -15.52 -0.48
C GLY A 241 26.34 -14.16 -0.58
N ASN A 242 26.15 -13.47 -1.70
CA ASN A 242 26.72 -12.14 -1.97
C ASN A 242 25.74 -10.96 -1.74
N GLY A 243 24.62 -11.19 -1.04
CA GLY A 243 23.67 -10.13 -0.64
C GLY A 243 24.33 -9.03 0.18
N LYS A 244 23.75 -7.81 0.18
CA LYS A 244 24.39 -6.62 0.78
C LYS A 244 23.40 -5.64 1.40
N ILE A 245 23.91 -4.85 2.34
CA ILE A 245 23.30 -3.61 2.85
C ILE A 245 24.33 -2.50 2.63
N TYR A 246 23.92 -1.37 2.06
CA TYR A 246 24.81 -0.21 1.90
C TYR A 246 24.04 1.10 1.93
#